data_AF-A0A2A4T3H0-F1
#
_entry.id   AF-A0A2A4T3H0-F1
#
_cell.length_a   1.000
_cell.length_b   1.000
_cell.length_c   1.000
_cell.angle_alpha   90.00
_cell.angle_beta   90.00
_cell.angle_gamma   90.00
#
_symmetry.space_group_name_H-M   'P 1'
#
loop_
_entity.id
_entity.type
_entity.pdbx_description
1 polymer ?
#
loop_
_entity_poly.entity_id
_entity_poly.type
_entity_poly.pdbx_seq_one_letter_code
_entity_poly.pdbx_strand_id
1 'polypeptide(L)'
;MGTKKKRTFKKQCIQCKKEFDCLSNHPNTKTCSRKCLSDYKKSDEYKMNTNKSGRKKKIRIKKCEICNKDFDPGRHEETKTCSKECLSILVNKPEYIEKKVKTMVKTNNEKHGVDFTSQIDGHKEKIAKTWEDKSDEEKEDITIRRVETHNNKSEEEKQNIKDRRDETKIHLYGDKNYNNREQSIETCLEKYGTEHYLSSDQNKELLKNKALEKIEELFKLNDLELIDKYIGKSDKESNKKIYYTIKCLKCDNEFKSTIDFNKLDDNTQEDGSITICRKCYPIHSNSKIQRDFIIFLDTLGIKYEEGVRNLISPFEIDIYLPDYNLGIELNGNYWHSFLGGGKSMSYHINKTKLCHEQGIKLIHIFEDEWLFKSNIIKSMIINGLGLIKNKIYGRNCIIKEITNKEKKKFINENHIQGDGVDKIRLGLFNNDDLFSVMTFSKENRSHNGSKNTNIWELSRFCSKKDYVITGSFSKLLKHFIKVYNPEKISTFADIRWSGLNVENTVYFKSKFNFEYNTNPNYWYVDKGHYLKRTHRFSNRKSQLIKRFGDKFKNNTEWEIAQLNNMDKIWDCGSMKFILTL
;
A
#
# COMPACT_ATOMS: atom_id res chain seq x y z
N MET A 1 72.19 50.43 -2.11
CA MET A 1 71.75 49.12 -2.64
C MET A 1 72.53 48.02 -1.94
N GLY A 2 71.96 47.39 -0.91
CA GLY A 2 72.59 46.28 -0.19
C GLY A 2 71.97 44.94 -0.60
N THR A 3 72.74 44.08 -1.28
CA THR A 3 72.34 42.73 -1.68
C THR A 3 72.25 41.80 -0.45
N LYS A 4 71.02 41.39 -0.06
CA LYS A 4 70.82 40.35 0.97
C LYS A 4 71.50 39.05 0.51
N LYS A 5 72.63 38.67 1.14
CA LYS A 5 73.27 37.35 0.96
C LYS A 5 72.27 36.25 1.31
N LYS A 6 71.89 35.43 0.34
CA LYS A 6 70.98 34.28 0.55
C LYS A 6 71.70 33.24 1.42
N ARG A 7 71.11 32.87 2.57
CA ARG A 7 71.61 31.78 3.42
C ARG A 7 71.56 30.46 2.65
N THR A 8 72.67 29.72 2.62
CA THR A 8 72.79 28.38 2.07
C THR A 8 73.04 27.36 3.18
N PHE A 9 72.56 26.13 3.00
CA PHE A 9 72.83 25.00 3.90
C PHE A 9 73.40 23.85 3.07
N LYS A 10 74.42 23.16 3.60
CA LYS A 10 74.98 21.97 2.96
C LYS A 10 73.98 20.81 3.06
N LYS A 11 73.75 20.15 1.93
CA LYS A 11 72.94 18.93 1.82
C LYS A 11 73.68 17.88 1.02
N GLN A 12 73.43 16.61 1.31
CA GLN A 12 73.93 15.51 0.50
C GLN A 12 72.94 15.19 -0.64
N CYS A 13 73.44 15.10 -1.87
CA CYS A 13 72.64 14.73 -3.03
C CYS A 13 72.15 13.29 -2.90
N ILE A 14 70.84 13.05 -2.96
CA ILE A 14 70.28 11.69 -2.84
C ILE A 14 70.76 10.73 -3.94
N GLN A 15 71.13 11.25 -5.12
CA GLN A 15 71.56 10.47 -6.28
C GLN A 15 73.05 10.14 -6.28
N CYS A 16 73.92 11.15 -6.23
CA CYS A 16 75.37 10.96 -6.37
C CYS A 16 76.12 11.03 -5.04
N LYS A 17 75.41 11.23 -3.93
CA LYS A 17 75.93 11.32 -2.56
C LYS A 17 76.97 12.43 -2.30
N LYS A 18 77.21 13.33 -3.26
CA LYS A 18 78.05 14.52 -3.06
C LYS A 18 77.30 15.60 -2.28
N GLU A 19 78.02 16.32 -1.41
CA GLU A 19 77.49 17.52 -0.76
C GLU A 19 77.30 18.67 -1.77
N PHE A 20 76.27 19.49 -1.54
CA PHE A 20 76.00 20.70 -2.30
C PHE A 20 75.31 21.76 -1.44
N ASP A 21 75.49 23.03 -1.81
CA ASP A 21 74.85 24.15 -1.13
C ASP A 21 73.43 24.35 -1.63
N CYS A 22 72.46 24.22 -0.73
CA CYS A 22 71.04 24.42 -1.01
C CYS A 22 70.62 25.82 -0.53
N LEU A 23 70.03 26.61 -1.43
CA LEU A 23 69.49 27.93 -1.09
C LEU A 23 68.29 27.78 -0.15
N SER A 24 68.25 28.60 0.90
CA SER A 24 67.16 28.67 1.89
C SER A 24 65.75 28.78 1.27
N ASN A 25 65.61 29.42 0.11
CA ASN A 25 64.32 29.61 -0.57
C ASN A 25 63.84 28.34 -1.31
N HIS A 26 64.67 27.30 -1.43
CA HIS A 26 64.31 26.02 -2.04
C HIS A 26 64.74 24.84 -1.14
N PRO A 27 64.25 24.78 0.11
CA PRO A 27 64.73 23.83 1.12
C PRO A 27 64.46 22.38 0.72
N ASN A 28 63.49 22.13 -0.16
CA ASN A 28 63.12 20.79 -0.62
C ASN A 28 63.99 20.25 -1.77
N THR A 29 65.04 20.97 -2.19
CA THR A 29 65.94 20.47 -3.23
C THR A 29 66.75 19.30 -2.69
N LYS A 30 66.53 18.10 -3.27
CA LYS A 30 67.18 16.85 -2.80
C LYS A 30 68.40 16.43 -3.62
N THR A 31 68.69 17.09 -4.75
CA THR A 31 69.75 16.72 -5.69
C THR A 31 70.65 17.89 -6.04
N CYS A 32 71.96 17.65 -6.12
CA CYS A 32 72.95 18.71 -6.37
C CYS A 32 72.93 19.33 -7.77
N SER A 33 72.30 18.68 -8.75
CA SER A 33 72.25 19.16 -10.12
C SER A 33 70.99 18.68 -10.85
N ARG A 34 70.63 19.36 -11.95
CA ARG A 34 69.55 18.91 -12.85
C ARG A 34 69.83 17.52 -13.43
N LYS A 35 71.10 17.18 -13.67
CA LYS A 35 71.52 15.85 -14.11
C LYS A 35 71.22 14.80 -13.04
N CYS A 36 71.64 15.04 -11.79
CA CYS A 36 71.32 14.16 -10.67
C CYS A 36 69.81 14.03 -10.41
N LEU A 37 69.03 15.09 -10.62
CA LEU A 37 67.58 15.02 -10.56
C LEU A 37 67.00 14.15 -11.67
N SER A 38 67.52 14.27 -12.89
CA SER A 38 67.10 13.47 -14.05
C SER A 38 67.42 11.99 -13.82
N ASP A 39 68.62 11.69 -13.32
CA ASP A 39 69.07 10.33 -13.05
C ASP A 39 68.35 9.71 -11.84
N TYR A 40 68.10 10.47 -10.78
CA TYR A 40 67.26 10.03 -9.66
C TYR A 40 65.83 9.71 -10.12
N LYS A 41 65.27 10.49 -11.04
CA LYS A 41 63.95 10.23 -11.63
C LYS A 41 63.93 8.98 -12.51
N LYS A 42 65.07 8.38 -12.88
CA LYS A 42 65.16 7.15 -13.68
C LYS A 42 65.21 5.86 -12.82
N SER A 43 65.19 5.96 -11.48
CA SER A 43 65.15 4.80 -10.57
C SER A 43 63.81 4.07 -10.60
N ASP A 44 63.80 2.79 -10.18
CA ASP A 44 62.65 1.87 -10.21
C ASP A 44 61.43 2.29 -9.37
N GLU A 45 61.53 3.35 -8.54
CA GLU A 45 60.43 3.89 -7.73
C GLU A 45 59.39 4.73 -8.52
N TYR A 46 59.67 5.04 -9.79
CA TYR A 46 58.81 5.90 -10.62
C TYR A 46 58.38 5.20 -11.91
N LYS A 47 57.06 4.99 -12.08
CA LYS A 47 56.48 4.47 -13.33
C LYS A 47 55.91 5.60 -14.19
N MET A 48 55.98 5.42 -15.51
CA MET A 48 55.33 6.30 -16.48
C MET A 48 53.81 6.04 -16.44
N ASN A 49 53.03 7.06 -16.11
CA ASN A 49 51.57 7.00 -16.19
C ASN A 49 51.06 8.09 -17.16
N THR A 50 50.13 7.73 -18.02
CA THR A 50 49.44 8.65 -18.92
C THR A 50 48.28 9.29 -18.17
N ASN A 51 48.32 10.62 -18.03
CA ASN A 51 47.19 11.34 -17.48
C ASN A 51 46.01 11.34 -18.48
N LYS A 52 44.82 11.79 -18.03
CA LYS A 52 43.60 11.85 -18.87
C LYS A 52 43.72 12.68 -20.16
N SER A 53 44.75 13.53 -20.27
CA SER A 53 45.08 14.32 -21.47
C SER A 53 46.12 13.66 -22.39
N GLY A 54 46.46 12.38 -22.17
CA GLY A 54 47.44 11.64 -22.98
C GLY A 54 48.91 11.98 -22.69
N ARG A 55 49.19 12.89 -21.76
CA ARG A 55 50.55 13.31 -21.41
C ARG A 55 51.17 12.33 -20.42
N LYS A 56 52.29 11.73 -20.81
CA LYS A 56 53.08 10.84 -19.95
C LYS A 56 53.72 11.62 -18.80
N LYS A 57 53.36 11.32 -17.55
CA LYS A 57 53.93 11.88 -16.33
C LYS A 57 54.50 10.77 -15.45
N LYS A 58 55.70 10.97 -14.91
CA LYS A 58 56.25 10.06 -13.90
C LYS A 58 55.51 10.27 -12.58
N ILE A 59 54.93 9.20 -12.06
CA ILE A 59 54.25 9.16 -10.77
C ILE A 59 54.99 8.22 -9.82
N ARG A 60 54.94 8.56 -8.54
CA ARG A 60 55.50 7.70 -7.48
C ARG A 60 54.48 6.61 -7.20
N ILE A 61 54.95 5.36 -7.17
CA ILE A 61 54.09 4.21 -6.90
C ILE A 61 54.40 3.68 -5.50
N LYS A 62 53.34 3.39 -4.73
CA LYS A 62 53.42 2.71 -3.42
C LYS A 62 52.64 1.40 -3.48
N LYS A 63 53.01 0.45 -2.62
CA LYS A 63 52.19 -0.75 -2.39
C LYS A 63 51.17 -0.49 -1.30
N CYS A 64 49.93 -0.89 -1.54
CA CYS A 64 48.85 -0.84 -0.56
C CYS A 64 49.12 -1.81 0.59
N GLU A 65 49.03 -1.35 1.85
CA GLU A 65 49.25 -2.20 3.04
C GLU A 65 48.19 -3.30 3.22
N ILE A 66 47.08 -3.25 2.48
CA ILE A 66 45.98 -4.23 2.57
C ILE A 66 46.00 -5.23 1.42
N CYS A 67 46.04 -4.76 0.17
CA CYS A 67 45.94 -5.62 -1.01
C CYS A 67 47.24 -5.76 -1.80
N ASN A 68 48.33 -5.13 -1.33
CA ASN A 68 49.67 -5.14 -1.93
C ASN A 68 49.76 -4.60 -3.39
N LYS A 69 48.67 -4.01 -3.90
CA LYS A 69 48.62 -3.40 -5.23
C LYS A 69 49.41 -2.09 -5.26
N ASP A 70 50.12 -1.89 -6.37
CA ASP A 70 50.74 -0.64 -6.75
C ASP A 70 49.68 0.46 -6.93
N PHE A 71 49.83 1.61 -6.27
CA PHE A 71 48.95 2.77 -6.40
C PHE A 71 49.71 4.11 -6.29
N ASP A 72 49.10 5.17 -6.83
CA ASP A 72 49.60 6.54 -6.72
C ASP A 72 49.01 7.22 -5.47
N PRO A 73 49.80 7.59 -4.45
CA PRO A 73 49.30 8.28 -3.26
C PRO A 73 48.91 9.75 -3.51
N GLY A 74 49.12 10.27 -4.72
CA GLY A 74 48.77 11.64 -5.08
C GLY A 74 49.54 12.68 -4.26
N ARG A 75 48.84 13.69 -3.74
CA ARG A 75 49.45 14.77 -2.93
C ARG A 75 49.70 14.37 -1.48
N HIS A 76 49.06 13.31 -1.00
CA HIS A 76 49.13 12.88 0.39
C HIS A 76 50.11 11.71 0.49
N GLU A 77 51.40 12.04 0.58
CA GLU A 77 52.47 11.04 0.62
C GLU A 77 52.30 10.01 1.73
N GLU A 78 51.57 10.32 2.81
CA GLU A 78 51.33 9.41 3.93
C GLU A 78 50.23 8.36 3.68
N THR A 79 49.54 8.41 2.54
CA THR A 79 48.46 7.46 2.23
C THR A 79 49.01 6.04 2.16
N LYS A 80 48.37 5.12 2.89
CA LYS A 80 48.77 3.71 3.06
C LYS A 80 47.97 2.73 2.20
N THR A 81 46.83 3.16 1.66
CA THR A 81 45.85 2.30 1.00
C THR A 81 45.46 2.81 -0.38
N CYS A 82 45.21 1.90 -1.33
CA CYS A 82 44.89 2.24 -2.71
C CYS A 82 43.42 2.62 -2.97
N SER A 83 42.48 2.25 -2.09
CA SER A 83 41.05 2.50 -2.27
C SER A 83 40.34 2.77 -0.94
N LYS A 84 39.10 3.26 -1.01
CA LYS A 84 38.22 3.43 0.15
C LYS A 84 37.90 2.09 0.82
N GLU A 85 37.77 0.99 0.07
CA GLU A 85 37.55 -0.33 0.69
C GLU A 85 38.78 -0.79 1.47
N CYS A 86 39.98 -0.63 0.89
CA CYS A 86 41.22 -0.94 1.61
C CYS A 86 41.39 -0.07 2.86
N LEU A 87 41.00 1.22 2.79
CA LEU A 87 40.99 2.08 3.97
C LEU A 87 40.03 1.56 5.03
N SER A 88 38.80 1.17 4.64
CA SER A 88 37.80 0.59 5.55
C SER A 88 38.33 -0.65 6.27
N ILE A 89 39.05 -1.53 5.56
CA ILE A 89 39.68 -2.71 6.16
C ILE A 89 40.81 -2.30 7.12
N LEU A 90 41.67 -1.35 6.73
CA LEU A 90 42.78 -0.90 7.57
C LEU A 90 42.31 -0.27 8.88
N VAL A 91 41.27 0.58 8.84
CA VAL A 91 40.78 1.29 10.04
C VAL A 91 40.08 0.38 11.05
N ASN A 92 39.65 -0.81 10.63
CA ASN A 92 39.00 -1.80 11.48
C ASN A 92 39.99 -2.81 12.09
N LYS A 93 41.30 -2.74 11.77
CA LYS A 93 42.31 -3.60 12.42
C LYS A 93 42.50 -3.18 13.89
N PRO A 94 42.53 -4.11 14.85
CA PRO A 94 42.67 -3.81 16.28
C PRO A 94 43.86 -2.90 16.61
N GLU A 95 45.03 -3.19 16.05
CA GLU A 95 46.26 -2.40 16.24
C GLU A 95 46.12 -0.94 15.78
N TYR A 96 45.38 -0.72 14.69
CA TYR A 96 45.13 0.62 14.16
C TYR A 96 44.17 1.40 15.05
N ILE A 97 43.12 0.74 15.54
CA ILE A 97 42.15 1.31 16.49
C ILE A 97 42.87 1.72 17.78
N GLU A 98 43.69 0.83 18.35
CA GLU A 98 44.41 1.07 19.59
C GLU A 98 45.37 2.27 19.47
N LYS A 99 46.15 2.33 18.38
CA LYS A 99 47.05 3.45 18.09
C LYS A 99 46.28 4.77 17.96
N LYS A 100 45.12 4.74 17.29
CA LYS A 100 44.27 5.92 17.10
C LYS A 100 43.71 6.41 18.44
N VAL A 101 43.22 5.50 19.29
CA VAL A 101 42.72 5.84 20.63
C VAL A 101 43.85 6.45 21.48
N LYS A 102 45.04 5.83 21.52
CA LYS A 102 46.20 6.38 22.24
C LYS A 102 46.58 7.79 21.78
N THR A 103 46.58 8.02 20.47
CA THR A 103 46.90 9.35 19.90
C THR A 103 45.83 10.38 20.26
N MET A 104 44.56 9.99 20.21
CA MET A 104 43.43 10.83 20.59
C MET A 104 43.48 11.21 22.07
N VAL A 105 43.63 10.22 22.96
CA VAL A 105 43.74 10.41 24.42
C VAL A 105 44.90 11.34 24.75
N LYS A 106 46.07 11.15 24.13
CA LYS A 106 47.22 12.04 24.30
C LYS A 106 46.88 13.48 23.89
N THR A 107 46.27 13.66 22.72
CA THR A 107 45.92 14.99 22.19
C THR A 107 44.89 15.70 23.08
N ASN A 108 43.90 14.96 23.58
CA ASN A 108 42.86 15.52 24.45
C ASN A 108 43.42 15.88 25.83
N ASN A 109 44.30 15.04 26.39
CA ASN A 109 45.00 15.37 27.64
C ASN A 109 45.88 16.61 27.49
N GLU A 110 46.66 16.73 26.40
CA GLU A 110 47.51 17.90 26.13
C GLU A 110 46.70 19.21 26.00
N LYS A 111 45.48 19.14 25.47
CA LYS A 111 44.65 20.33 25.21
C LYS A 111 43.64 20.66 26.31
N HIS A 112 43.12 19.64 26.99
CA HIS A 112 41.94 19.73 27.83
C HIS A 112 42.08 18.96 29.15
N GLY A 113 43.19 18.27 29.38
CA GLY A 113 43.44 17.53 30.64
C GLY A 113 42.54 16.31 30.85
N VAL A 114 41.84 15.84 29.81
CA VAL A 114 40.91 14.70 29.88
C VAL A 114 41.14 13.74 28.73
N ASP A 115 40.80 12.46 28.92
CA ASP A 115 40.94 11.44 27.88
C ASP A 115 39.94 11.64 26.73
N PHE A 116 38.71 12.03 27.07
CA PHE A 116 37.62 12.23 26.13
C PHE A 116 37.00 13.61 26.29
N THR A 117 36.67 14.26 25.17
CA THR A 117 36.05 15.60 25.17
C THR A 117 34.71 15.63 25.91
N SER A 118 34.03 14.49 26.05
CA SER A 118 32.80 14.36 26.83
C SER A 118 32.98 14.57 28.33
N GLN A 119 34.21 14.53 28.82
CA GLN A 119 34.57 14.77 30.23
C GLN A 119 34.93 16.25 30.48
N ILE A 120 34.95 17.10 29.45
CA ILE A 120 35.19 18.54 29.62
C ILE A 120 33.99 19.16 30.33
N ASP A 121 34.24 19.95 31.36
CA ASP A 121 33.21 20.72 32.07
C ASP A 121 32.45 21.64 31.10
N GLY A 122 31.12 21.66 31.18
CA GLY A 122 30.28 22.41 30.26
C GLY A 122 29.93 21.66 28.96
N HIS A 123 30.48 20.46 28.71
CA HIS A 123 30.20 19.71 27.48
C HIS A 123 28.75 19.23 27.40
N LYS A 124 28.16 18.81 28.53
CA LYS A 124 26.76 18.33 28.58
C LYS A 124 25.79 19.49 28.35
N GLU A 125 26.05 20.63 28.95
CA GLU A 125 25.30 21.88 28.86
C GLU A 125 25.34 22.41 27.43
N LYS A 126 26.50 22.35 26.78
CA LYS A 126 26.66 22.73 25.37
C LYS A 126 25.85 21.83 24.43
N ILE A 127 25.79 20.53 24.69
CA ILE A 127 24.94 19.59 23.91
C ILE A 127 23.45 19.93 24.12
N ALA A 128 23.04 20.16 25.37
CA ALA A 128 21.65 20.50 25.69
C ALA A 128 21.23 21.78 24.96
N LYS A 129 22.03 22.83 25.05
CA LYS A 129 21.80 24.10 24.35
C LYS A 129 21.73 23.93 22.82
N THR A 130 22.63 23.12 22.25
CA THR A 130 22.61 22.81 20.81
C THR A 130 21.32 22.10 20.38
N TRP A 131 20.68 21.33 21.26
CA TRP A 131 19.40 20.69 21.00
C TRP A 131 18.21 21.63 21.21
N GLU A 132 18.29 22.54 22.18
CA GLU A 132 17.30 23.59 22.41
C GLU A 132 17.23 24.57 21.23
N ASP A 133 18.39 24.94 20.67
CA ASP A 133 18.51 25.87 19.54
C ASP A 133 17.97 25.29 18.20
N LYS A 134 17.55 24.01 18.16
CA LYS A 134 17.00 23.38 16.95
C LYS A 134 15.51 23.65 16.80
N SER A 135 15.10 23.97 15.57
CA SER A 135 13.69 24.00 15.17
C SER A 135 13.05 22.60 15.23
N ASP A 136 11.73 22.54 15.36
CA ASP A 136 11.01 21.26 15.41
C ASP A 136 11.16 20.46 14.11
N GLU A 137 11.21 21.12 12.95
CA GLU A 137 11.51 20.49 11.66
C GLU A 137 12.88 19.81 11.65
N GLU A 138 13.92 20.45 12.20
CA GLU A 138 15.25 19.84 12.31
C GLU A 138 15.26 18.62 13.25
N LYS A 139 14.49 18.68 14.35
CA LYS A 139 14.36 17.57 15.30
C LYS A 139 13.63 16.39 14.67
N GLU A 140 12.59 16.67 13.87
CA GLU A 140 11.84 15.68 13.10
C GLU A 140 12.73 15.01 12.03
N ASP A 141 13.45 15.80 11.23
CA ASP A 141 14.39 15.29 10.21
C ASP A 141 15.48 14.39 10.82
N ILE A 142 16.05 14.80 11.96
CA ILE A 142 17.01 13.96 12.71
C ILE A 142 16.37 12.63 13.15
N THR A 143 15.12 12.67 13.58
CA THR A 143 14.38 11.48 14.02
C THR A 143 14.13 10.53 12.85
N ILE A 144 13.65 11.04 11.72
CA ILE A 144 13.44 10.28 10.48
C ILE A 144 14.75 9.62 10.04
N ARG A 145 15.85 10.39 9.94
CA ARG A 145 17.15 9.86 9.55
C ARG A 145 17.67 8.76 10.48
N ARG A 146 17.43 8.87 11.79
CA ARG A 146 17.80 7.82 12.76
C ARG A 146 17.02 6.53 12.52
N VAL A 147 15.71 6.64 12.28
CA VAL A 147 14.84 5.50 11.96
C VAL A 147 15.28 4.83 10.67
N GLU A 148 15.50 5.60 9.61
CA GLU A 148 16.01 5.09 8.33
C GLU A 148 17.38 4.41 8.48
N THR A 149 18.29 5.03 9.21
CA THR A 149 19.63 4.47 9.48
C THR A 149 19.56 3.17 10.30
N HIS A 150 18.56 3.00 11.16
CA HIS A 150 18.33 1.75 11.87
C HIS A 150 17.69 0.69 10.98
N ASN A 151 16.70 1.08 10.17
CA ASN A 151 16.01 0.19 9.24
C ASN A 151 16.91 -0.33 8.11
N ASN A 152 17.90 0.46 7.70
CA ASN A 152 18.86 0.09 6.66
C ASN A 152 19.96 -0.88 7.13
N LYS A 153 20.05 -1.19 8.43
CA LYS A 153 20.99 -2.19 8.96
C LYS A 153 20.50 -3.60 8.66
N SER A 154 21.41 -4.51 8.34
CA SER A 154 21.11 -5.93 8.26
C SER A 154 20.74 -6.51 9.63
N GLU A 155 20.06 -7.65 9.64
CA GLU A 155 19.72 -8.33 10.91
C GLU A 155 20.98 -8.75 11.69
N GLU A 156 22.05 -9.12 10.99
CA GLU A 156 23.35 -9.43 11.60
C GLU A 156 23.97 -8.19 12.26
N GLU A 157 23.88 -7.02 11.63
CA GLU A 157 24.34 -5.75 12.23
C GLU A 157 23.51 -5.36 13.45
N LYS A 158 22.19 -5.55 13.42
CA LYS A 158 21.31 -5.29 14.57
C LYS A 158 21.64 -6.22 15.74
N GLN A 159 21.89 -7.49 15.46
CA GLN A 159 22.26 -8.47 16.46
C GLN A 159 23.61 -8.14 17.09
N ASN A 160 24.63 -7.83 16.27
CA ASN A 160 25.95 -7.40 16.77
C ASN A 160 25.87 -6.15 17.66
N ILE A 161 25.01 -5.18 17.34
CA ILE A 161 24.79 -3.99 18.18
C ILE A 161 24.16 -4.38 19.53
N LYS A 162 23.19 -5.30 19.51
CA LYS A 162 22.55 -5.80 20.73
C LYS A 162 23.55 -6.54 21.62
N ASP A 163 24.34 -7.44 21.05
CA ASP A 163 25.31 -8.25 21.79
C ASP A 163 26.37 -7.37 22.46
N ARG A 164 26.93 -6.39 21.72
CA ARG A 164 27.89 -5.43 22.27
C ARG A 164 27.30 -4.58 23.41
N ARG A 165 26.02 -4.20 23.30
CA ARG A 165 25.33 -3.45 24.36
C ARG A 165 25.17 -4.32 25.60
N ASP A 166 24.80 -5.57 25.43
CA ASP A 166 24.57 -6.50 26.52
C ASP A 166 25.91 -6.86 27.21
N GLU A 167 27.00 -7.08 26.45
CA GLU A 167 28.37 -7.22 26.96
C GLU A 167 28.82 -5.99 27.77
N THR A 168 28.55 -4.79 27.26
CA THR A 168 28.90 -3.54 27.96
C THR A 168 28.16 -3.44 29.30
N LYS A 169 26.87 -3.82 29.34
CA LYS A 169 26.09 -3.83 30.57
C LYS A 169 26.59 -4.87 31.57
N ILE A 170 26.95 -6.07 31.12
CA ILE A 170 27.57 -7.10 31.96
C ILE A 170 28.89 -6.59 32.53
N HIS A 171 29.75 -5.99 31.70
CA HIS A 171 31.06 -5.48 32.13
C HIS A 171 30.93 -4.36 33.17
N LEU A 172 30.01 -3.43 32.98
CA LEU A 172 29.87 -2.25 33.86
C LEU A 172 29.01 -2.53 35.10
N TYR A 173 27.99 -3.38 35.00
CA TYR A 173 26.95 -3.55 36.03
C TYR A 173 26.71 -5.00 36.44
N GLY A 174 27.43 -5.97 35.86
CA GLY A 174 27.27 -7.39 36.15
C GLY A 174 25.99 -8.03 35.58
N ASP A 175 25.05 -7.25 35.04
CA ASP A 175 23.76 -7.72 34.54
C ASP A 175 23.43 -7.14 33.16
N LYS A 176 23.18 -8.02 32.18
CA LYS A 176 22.73 -7.64 30.83
C LYS A 176 21.38 -6.92 30.80
N ASN A 177 20.54 -7.17 31.80
CA ASN A 177 19.22 -6.57 31.94
C ASN A 177 19.22 -5.30 32.78
N TYR A 178 20.40 -4.86 33.26
CA TYR A 178 20.53 -3.66 34.07
C TYR A 178 19.77 -2.50 33.42
N ASN A 179 18.90 -1.90 34.23
CA ASN A 179 18.17 -0.69 33.94
C ASN A 179 18.23 0.18 35.19
N ASN A 180 18.33 1.49 34.99
CA ASN A 180 18.54 2.43 36.08
C ASN A 180 17.18 2.92 36.63
N ARG A 181 16.38 1.98 37.13
CA ARG A 181 14.99 2.25 37.54
C ARG A 181 14.93 3.20 38.73
N GLU A 182 15.80 3.05 39.71
CA GLU A 182 15.84 3.91 40.90
C GLU A 182 16.09 5.36 40.52
N GLN A 183 17.15 5.63 39.74
CA GLN A 183 17.43 6.99 39.27
C GLN A 183 16.32 7.51 38.34
N SER A 184 15.68 6.65 37.55
CA SER A 184 14.53 7.04 36.72
C SER A 184 13.32 7.48 37.57
N ILE A 185 13.05 6.78 38.67
CA ILE A 185 11.97 7.12 39.61
C ILE A 185 12.31 8.43 40.31
N GLU A 186 13.54 8.57 40.83
CA GLU A 186 14.02 9.80 41.47
C GLU A 186 13.89 11.02 40.53
N THR A 187 14.34 10.88 39.29
CA THR A 187 14.21 11.92 38.26
C THR A 187 12.74 12.25 37.97
N CYS A 188 11.85 11.26 37.92
CA CYS A 188 10.42 11.49 37.67
C CYS A 188 9.73 12.16 38.86
N LEU A 189 10.12 11.80 40.09
CA LEU A 189 9.65 12.46 41.30
C LEU A 189 10.10 13.92 41.36
N GLU A 190 11.39 14.19 41.08
CA GLU A 190 11.94 15.54 41.04
C GLU A 190 11.25 16.42 39.98
N LYS A 191 11.04 15.90 38.77
CA LYS A 191 10.50 16.69 37.64
C LYS A 191 8.99 16.77 37.60
N TYR A 192 8.29 15.71 38.00
CA TYR A 192 6.86 15.54 37.74
C TYR A 192 6.05 15.15 39.00
N GLY A 193 6.69 15.07 40.18
CA GLY A 193 6.02 14.73 41.44
C GLY A 193 5.44 13.31 41.48
N THR A 194 5.77 12.44 40.53
CA THR A 194 5.23 11.09 40.39
C THR A 194 6.32 10.12 39.98
N GLU A 195 6.24 8.85 40.39
CA GLU A 195 7.25 7.83 40.04
C GLU A 195 7.34 7.56 38.54
N HIS A 196 6.30 7.90 37.79
CA HIS A 196 6.18 7.67 36.36
C HIS A 196 5.57 8.89 35.65
N TYR A 197 6.24 9.38 34.60
CA TYR A 197 5.73 10.48 33.77
C TYR A 197 4.30 10.23 33.25
N LEU A 198 3.95 8.98 32.93
CA LEU A 198 2.62 8.63 32.44
C LEU A 198 1.49 8.99 33.43
N SER A 199 1.81 8.98 34.73
CA SER A 199 0.90 9.30 35.82
C SER A 199 0.91 10.79 36.19
N SER A 200 1.81 11.59 35.62
CA SER A 200 1.91 13.03 35.88
C SER A 200 0.68 13.78 35.35
N ASP A 201 0.33 14.88 36.03
CA ASP A 201 -0.79 15.72 35.59
C ASP A 201 -0.49 16.40 34.25
N GLN A 202 0.77 16.77 34.01
CA GLN A 202 1.23 17.28 32.72
C GLN A 202 0.93 16.30 31.57
N ASN A 203 1.24 15.00 31.74
CA ASN A 203 0.94 14.00 30.72
C ASN A 203 -0.57 13.78 30.56
N LYS A 204 -1.33 13.77 31.67
CA LYS A 204 -2.80 13.65 31.61
C LYS A 204 -3.42 14.80 30.83
N GLU A 205 -2.96 16.03 31.07
CA GLU A 205 -3.43 17.23 30.37
C GLU A 205 -3.02 17.20 28.89
N LEU A 206 -1.79 16.80 28.57
CA LEU A 206 -1.33 16.61 27.20
C LEU A 206 -2.21 15.61 26.43
N LEU A 207 -2.52 14.46 27.03
CA LEU A 207 -3.38 13.45 26.42
C LEU A 207 -4.81 13.97 26.22
N LYS A 208 -5.31 14.75 27.18
CA LYS A 208 -6.63 15.37 27.11
C LYS A 208 -6.70 16.39 25.97
N ASN A 209 -5.69 17.24 25.81
CA ASN A 209 -5.62 18.24 24.76
C ASN A 209 -5.52 17.59 23.37
N LYS A 210 -4.66 16.58 23.20
CA LYS A 210 -4.59 15.79 21.95
C LYS A 210 -5.92 15.12 21.60
N ALA A 211 -6.63 14.61 22.60
CA ALA A 211 -7.95 14.04 22.38
C ALA A 211 -8.95 15.10 21.93
N LEU A 212 -8.92 16.30 22.53
CA LEU A 212 -9.78 17.42 22.17
C LEU A 212 -9.53 17.90 20.74
N GLU A 213 -8.27 18.11 20.33
CA GLU A 213 -7.91 18.47 18.95
C GLU A 213 -8.49 17.48 17.94
N LYS A 214 -8.39 16.17 18.23
CA LYS A 214 -8.95 15.12 17.38
C LYS A 214 -10.47 15.11 17.37
N ILE A 215 -11.14 15.42 18.48
CA ILE A 215 -12.61 15.57 18.53
C ILE A 215 -13.03 16.70 17.60
N GLU A 216 -12.40 17.86 17.74
CA GLU A 216 -12.71 19.05 16.97
C GLU A 216 -12.55 18.79 15.46
N GLU A 217 -11.45 18.14 15.05
CA GLU A 217 -11.23 17.74 13.66
C GLU A 217 -12.34 16.81 13.15
N LEU A 218 -12.65 15.74 13.89
CA LEU A 218 -13.66 14.76 13.47
C LEU A 218 -15.07 15.34 13.47
N PHE A 219 -15.41 16.16 14.45
CA PHE A 219 -16.73 16.76 14.57
C PHE A 219 -16.95 17.79 13.46
N LYS A 220 -15.92 18.58 13.12
CA LYS A 220 -15.93 19.47 11.96
C LYS A 220 -16.18 18.71 10.65
N LEU A 221 -15.57 17.54 10.46
CA LEU A 221 -15.79 16.71 9.27
C LEU A 221 -17.22 16.13 9.17
N ASN A 222 -17.95 16.04 10.28
CA ASN A 222 -19.26 15.40 10.35
C ASN A 222 -20.41 16.37 10.65
N ASP A 223 -20.18 17.69 10.53
CA ASP A 223 -21.16 18.74 10.87
C ASP A 223 -21.68 18.61 12.31
N LEU A 224 -20.78 18.38 13.26
CA LEU A 224 -21.06 18.27 14.69
C LEU A 224 -20.30 19.32 15.50
N GLU A 225 -20.83 19.64 16.67
CA GLU A 225 -20.23 20.53 17.66
C GLU A 225 -20.37 19.90 19.05
N LEU A 226 -19.28 19.88 19.81
CA LEU A 226 -19.29 19.44 21.21
C LEU A 226 -19.68 20.62 22.10
N ILE A 227 -20.81 20.52 22.81
CA ILE A 227 -21.29 21.58 23.71
C ILE A 227 -20.64 21.46 25.09
N ASP A 228 -20.55 20.24 25.60
CA ASP A 228 -20.00 19.99 26.92
C ASP A 228 -18.46 20.07 26.94
N LYS A 229 -17.89 20.54 28.05
CA LYS A 229 -16.44 20.51 28.25
C LYS A 229 -15.96 19.06 28.34
N TYR A 230 -15.07 18.64 27.42
CA TYR A 230 -14.47 17.31 27.48
C TYR A 230 -13.68 17.12 28.78
N ILE A 231 -13.95 16.04 29.51
CA ILE A 231 -13.29 15.71 30.79
C ILE A 231 -12.66 14.32 30.80
N GLY A 232 -12.94 13.47 29.80
CA GLY A 232 -12.39 12.12 29.66
C GLY A 232 -13.40 11.12 29.08
N LYS A 233 -13.00 9.87 28.92
CA LYS A 233 -13.87 8.81 28.36
C LYS A 233 -14.78 8.16 29.42
N SER A 234 -14.24 8.01 30.62
CA SER A 234 -14.91 7.41 31.75
C SER A 234 -14.59 8.18 33.01
N ASP A 235 -15.53 8.14 33.95
CA ASP A 235 -15.30 8.55 35.32
C ASP A 235 -14.37 7.52 35.98
N LYS A 236 -13.32 8.01 36.65
CA LYS A 236 -12.29 7.18 37.28
C LYS A 236 -12.78 6.50 38.56
N GLU A 237 -13.74 7.09 39.27
CA GLU A 237 -14.24 6.54 40.53
C GLU A 237 -15.31 5.48 40.28
N SER A 238 -16.22 5.75 39.35
CA SER A 238 -17.35 4.87 39.07
C SER A 238 -17.13 3.90 37.90
N ASN A 239 -16.04 4.09 37.13
CA ASN A 239 -15.73 3.37 35.89
C ASN A 239 -16.86 3.44 34.83
N LYS A 240 -17.75 4.43 34.93
CA LYS A 240 -18.87 4.64 34.01
C LYS A 240 -18.44 5.50 32.82
N LYS A 241 -19.01 5.24 31.64
CA LYS A 241 -18.80 6.06 30.43
C LYS A 241 -19.38 7.47 30.66
N ILE A 242 -18.67 8.49 30.19
CA ILE A 242 -19.13 9.89 30.25
C ILE A 242 -19.91 10.20 28.96
N TYR A 243 -21.11 10.76 29.13
CA TYR A 243 -21.95 11.20 28.03
C TYR A 243 -21.82 12.71 27.86
N TYR A 244 -21.71 13.14 26.61
CA TYR A 244 -21.56 14.53 26.21
C TYR A 244 -22.73 14.97 25.33
N THR A 245 -23.15 16.21 25.51
CA THR A 245 -24.13 16.92 24.69
C THR A 245 -23.44 17.40 23.42
N ILE A 246 -23.98 16.99 22.28
CA ILE A 246 -23.43 17.21 20.96
C ILE A 246 -24.53 17.80 20.08
N LYS A 247 -24.21 18.87 19.37
CA LYS A 247 -25.11 19.56 18.45
C LYS A 247 -24.78 19.20 17.01
N CYS A 248 -25.79 18.87 16.22
CA CYS A 248 -25.63 18.69 14.78
C CYS A 248 -25.84 20.02 14.06
N LEU A 249 -24.78 20.52 13.42
CA LEU A 249 -24.80 21.77 12.66
C LEU A 249 -25.66 21.70 11.39
N LYS A 250 -25.94 20.49 10.90
CA LYS A 250 -26.77 20.27 9.70
C LYS A 250 -28.28 20.37 9.95
N CYS A 251 -28.77 19.92 11.10
CA CYS A 251 -30.22 19.89 11.40
C CYS A 251 -30.61 20.50 12.75
N ASP A 252 -29.67 21.18 13.39
CA ASP A 252 -29.80 21.85 14.69
C ASP A 252 -30.20 20.93 15.85
N ASN A 253 -30.04 19.61 15.68
CA ASN A 253 -30.43 18.63 16.68
C ASN A 253 -29.34 18.41 17.73
N GLU A 254 -29.70 18.59 18.99
CA GLU A 254 -28.85 18.24 20.13
C GLU A 254 -29.14 16.82 20.63
N PHE A 255 -28.09 16.07 20.96
CA PHE A 255 -28.19 14.70 21.47
C PHE A 255 -27.03 14.36 22.39
N LYS A 256 -27.22 13.37 23.27
CA LYS A 256 -26.18 12.88 24.18
C LYS A 256 -25.50 11.64 23.60
N SER A 257 -24.17 11.61 23.60
CA SER A 257 -23.39 10.45 23.17
C SER A 257 -22.08 10.33 23.95
N THR A 258 -21.55 9.12 24.06
CA THR A 258 -20.18 8.90 24.52
C THR A 258 -19.18 9.22 23.41
N ILE A 259 -17.96 9.63 23.78
CA ILE A 259 -16.87 9.91 22.85
C ILE A 259 -15.77 8.86 23.09
N ASP A 260 -15.66 7.87 22.20
CA ASP A 260 -14.63 6.82 22.29
C ASP A 260 -13.93 6.57 20.95
N PHE A 261 -12.63 6.86 20.90
CA PHE A 261 -11.79 6.67 19.71
C PHE A 261 -11.21 5.26 19.54
N ASN A 262 -11.38 4.37 20.54
CA ASN A 262 -10.66 3.10 20.60
C ASN A 262 -11.53 1.87 20.27
N LYS A 263 -12.82 2.04 19.98
CA LYS A 263 -13.75 0.92 19.76
C LYS A 263 -13.99 0.61 18.29
N LEU A 264 -12.92 0.21 17.62
CA LEU A 264 -12.99 -0.75 16.51
C LEU A 264 -12.70 -2.14 17.11
N ASP A 265 -13.57 -2.60 18.02
CA ASP A 265 -13.47 -3.95 18.61
C ASP A 265 -14.72 -4.75 18.24
N ASP A 266 -14.49 -5.96 17.77
CA ASP A 266 -15.33 -6.70 16.82
C ASP A 266 -16.46 -7.49 17.52
N ASN A 267 -16.60 -7.37 18.85
CA ASN A 267 -17.37 -8.32 19.66
C ASN A 267 -18.41 -7.71 20.61
N THR A 268 -18.71 -6.40 20.52
CA THR A 268 -19.87 -5.83 21.21
C THR A 268 -20.84 -5.24 20.19
N GLN A 269 -22.08 -5.73 20.16
CA GLN A 269 -23.20 -5.16 19.38
C GLN A 269 -23.63 -3.75 19.87
N GLU A 270 -22.72 -2.99 20.47
CA GLU A 270 -22.88 -1.57 20.76
C GLU A 270 -21.97 -0.80 19.81
N ASP A 271 -22.60 -0.12 18.84
CA ASP A 271 -22.00 0.77 17.84
C ASP A 271 -20.80 1.57 18.36
N GLY A 272 -19.59 1.04 18.17
CA GLY A 272 -18.34 1.79 18.21
C GLY A 272 -18.29 2.73 16.99
N SER A 273 -19.08 3.80 17.05
CA SER A 273 -19.25 4.73 15.92
C SER A 273 -18.61 6.07 16.23
N ILE A 274 -17.97 6.64 15.20
CA ILE A 274 -17.86 8.08 15.04
C ILE A 274 -19.23 8.65 15.43
N THR A 275 -19.26 9.58 16.37
CA THR A 275 -20.52 10.21 16.78
C THR A 275 -21.23 10.75 15.53
N ILE A 276 -22.48 10.34 15.31
CA ILE A 276 -23.29 10.75 14.16
C ILE A 276 -24.67 11.17 14.61
N CYS A 277 -25.21 12.21 13.97
CA CYS A 277 -26.56 12.67 14.27
C CYS A 277 -27.59 11.67 13.76
N ARG A 278 -28.30 10.98 14.67
CA ARG A 278 -29.37 10.02 14.31
C ARG A 278 -30.66 10.68 13.81
N LYS A 279 -30.78 12.01 13.84
CA LYS A 279 -31.87 12.71 13.13
C LYS A 279 -31.55 12.88 11.64
N CYS A 280 -30.31 13.23 11.30
CA CYS A 280 -29.85 13.27 9.90
C CYS A 280 -29.59 11.87 9.32
N TYR A 281 -29.16 10.93 10.16
CA TYR A 281 -28.77 9.57 9.82
C TYR A 281 -29.44 8.56 10.75
N PRO A 282 -30.78 8.46 10.70
CA PRO A 282 -31.55 7.57 11.57
C PRO A 282 -31.15 6.10 11.46
N ILE A 283 -31.11 5.45 12.62
CA ILE A 283 -31.01 3.98 12.71
C ILE A 283 -32.37 3.44 12.28
N HIS A 284 -32.37 2.65 11.22
CA HIS A 284 -33.54 1.97 10.73
C HIS A 284 -33.29 0.48 10.76
N SER A 285 -34.31 -0.30 11.08
CA SER A 285 -34.27 -1.78 11.04
C SER A 285 -33.84 -2.31 9.68
N ASN A 286 -34.04 -1.52 8.61
CA ASN A 286 -33.71 -1.88 7.23
C ASN A 286 -32.56 -1.01 6.73
N SER A 287 -31.62 -1.62 6.01
CA SER A 287 -30.49 -0.91 5.40
C SER A 287 -30.97 0.15 4.39
N LYS A 288 -30.19 1.23 4.20
CA LYS A 288 -30.52 2.30 3.23
C LYS A 288 -30.82 1.75 1.83
N ILE A 289 -30.04 0.77 1.39
CA ILE A 289 -30.22 0.09 0.11
C ILE A 289 -31.58 -0.61 0.01
N GLN A 290 -32.05 -1.29 1.06
CA GLN A 290 -33.36 -1.94 1.08
C GLN A 290 -34.50 -0.94 0.91
N ARG A 291 -34.43 0.18 1.60
CA ARG A 291 -35.44 1.25 1.46
C ARG A 291 -35.47 1.85 0.07
N ASP A 292 -34.31 2.18 -0.47
CA ASP A 292 -34.20 2.73 -1.82
C ASP A 292 -34.73 1.73 -2.87
N PHE A 293 -34.54 0.43 -2.63
CA PHE A 293 -35.06 -0.63 -3.50
C PHE A 293 -36.58 -0.80 -3.38
N ILE A 294 -37.12 -0.74 -2.17
CA ILE A 294 -38.56 -0.78 -1.90
C ILE A 294 -39.27 0.39 -2.57
N ILE A 295 -38.78 1.63 -2.38
CA ILE A 295 -39.33 2.81 -3.06
C ILE A 295 -39.33 2.59 -4.57
N PHE A 296 -38.27 2.01 -5.12
CA PHE A 296 -38.21 1.67 -6.54
C PHE A 296 -39.29 0.65 -6.95
N LEU A 297 -39.54 -0.40 -6.17
CA LEU A 297 -40.63 -1.35 -6.44
C LEU A 297 -42.01 -0.70 -6.34
N ASP A 298 -42.22 0.17 -5.33
CA ASP A 298 -43.46 0.92 -5.14
C ASP A 298 -43.77 1.80 -6.36
N THR A 299 -42.76 2.49 -6.91
CA THR A 299 -42.95 3.30 -8.14
C THR A 299 -43.36 2.47 -9.36
N LEU A 300 -43.13 1.15 -9.33
CA LEU A 300 -43.53 0.22 -10.38
C LEU A 300 -44.85 -0.49 -10.07
N GLY A 301 -45.41 -0.32 -8.87
CA GLY A 301 -46.61 -1.03 -8.42
C GLY A 301 -46.40 -2.54 -8.26
N ILE A 302 -45.18 -2.98 -7.95
CA ILE A 302 -44.84 -4.39 -7.79
C ILE A 302 -45.10 -4.82 -6.34
N LYS A 303 -45.82 -5.94 -6.17
CA LYS A 303 -46.01 -6.56 -4.85
C LYS A 303 -44.75 -7.29 -4.40
N TYR A 304 -44.43 -7.17 -3.12
CA TYR A 304 -43.27 -7.81 -2.52
C TYR A 304 -43.53 -8.21 -1.06
N GLU A 305 -42.72 -9.13 -0.57
CA GLU A 305 -42.63 -9.54 0.83
C GLU A 305 -41.20 -9.28 1.33
N GLU A 306 -41.05 -8.77 2.55
CA GLU A 306 -39.74 -8.49 3.15
C GLU A 306 -39.36 -9.58 4.17
N GLY A 307 -38.06 -9.86 4.29
CA GLY A 307 -37.52 -10.69 5.38
C GLY A 307 -38.07 -12.12 5.40
N VAL A 308 -38.18 -12.75 4.25
CA VAL A 308 -38.85 -14.05 4.08
C VAL A 308 -37.94 -15.20 4.53
N ARG A 309 -38.26 -15.85 5.66
CA ARG A 309 -37.47 -16.95 6.26
C ARG A 309 -38.03 -18.35 6.06
N ASN A 310 -39.33 -18.46 5.84
CA ASN A 310 -40.03 -19.74 5.71
C ASN A 310 -39.68 -20.49 4.42
N LEU A 311 -39.21 -19.80 3.37
CA LEU A 311 -38.88 -20.42 2.08
C LEU A 311 -37.51 -21.12 2.06
N ILE A 312 -36.50 -20.60 2.77
CA ILE A 312 -35.12 -21.11 2.74
C ILE A 312 -34.47 -21.20 4.13
N SER A 313 -35.24 -21.58 5.15
CA SER A 313 -34.77 -21.72 6.53
C SER A 313 -33.44 -22.50 6.63
N PRO A 314 -32.45 -22.05 7.44
CA PRO A 314 -32.52 -20.95 8.41
C PRO A 314 -32.25 -19.55 7.80
N PHE A 315 -32.08 -19.47 6.48
CA PHE A 315 -31.77 -18.21 5.81
C PHE A 315 -33.03 -17.36 5.58
N GLU A 316 -32.81 -16.07 5.37
CA GLU A 316 -33.81 -15.08 5.03
C GLU A 316 -33.58 -14.60 3.58
N ILE A 317 -34.63 -14.29 2.83
CA ILE A 317 -34.58 -13.52 1.58
C ILE A 317 -34.99 -12.08 1.92
N ASP A 318 -34.15 -11.09 1.62
CA ASP A 318 -34.42 -9.70 2.01
C ASP A 318 -35.72 -9.17 1.40
N ILE A 319 -35.91 -9.40 0.09
CA ILE A 319 -37.14 -9.05 -0.64
C ILE A 319 -37.52 -10.20 -1.58
N TYR A 320 -38.76 -10.69 -1.48
CA TYR A 320 -39.32 -11.68 -2.38
C TYR A 320 -40.44 -11.07 -3.22
N LEU A 321 -40.47 -11.39 -4.52
CA LEU A 321 -41.50 -10.99 -5.48
C LEU A 321 -42.29 -12.25 -5.90
N PRO A 322 -43.42 -12.57 -5.23
CA PRO A 322 -44.15 -13.81 -5.45
C PRO A 322 -44.61 -14.01 -6.89
N ASP A 323 -45.17 -12.96 -7.50
CA ASP A 323 -45.71 -12.97 -8.87
C ASP A 323 -44.65 -13.32 -9.94
N TYR A 324 -43.37 -13.21 -9.61
CA TYR A 324 -42.23 -13.43 -10.51
C TYR A 324 -41.32 -14.59 -10.10
N ASN A 325 -41.60 -15.27 -8.97
CA ASN A 325 -40.69 -16.25 -8.36
C ASN A 325 -39.25 -15.72 -8.26
N LEU A 326 -39.10 -14.46 -7.83
CA LEU A 326 -37.82 -13.75 -7.79
C LEU A 326 -37.52 -13.26 -6.38
N GLY A 327 -36.40 -13.71 -5.81
CA GLY A 327 -35.82 -13.17 -4.59
C GLY A 327 -34.71 -12.17 -4.89
N ILE A 328 -34.58 -11.15 -4.06
CA ILE A 328 -33.53 -10.12 -4.11
C ILE A 328 -32.81 -10.10 -2.77
N GLU A 329 -31.48 -10.14 -2.84
CA GLU A 329 -30.55 -9.99 -1.72
C GLU A 329 -29.77 -8.70 -1.87
N LEU A 330 -29.83 -7.85 -0.87
CA LEU A 330 -29.21 -6.53 -0.80
C LEU A 330 -28.04 -6.58 0.17
N ASN A 331 -26.90 -6.97 -0.37
CA ASN A 331 -25.73 -7.40 0.38
C ASN A 331 -24.88 -6.18 0.78
N GLY A 332 -25.00 -5.74 2.04
CA GLY A 332 -24.09 -4.76 2.65
C GLY A 332 -22.65 -5.26 2.62
N ASN A 333 -21.69 -4.48 2.10
CA ASN A 333 -20.37 -5.03 1.81
C ASN A 333 -19.63 -5.50 3.08
N TYR A 334 -19.75 -4.77 4.19
CA TYR A 334 -19.21 -5.19 5.50
C TYR A 334 -19.85 -6.49 5.99
N TRP A 335 -21.19 -6.54 6.07
CA TRP A 335 -21.93 -7.70 6.60
C TRP A 335 -21.81 -8.96 5.74
N HIS A 336 -21.41 -8.80 4.48
CA HIS A 336 -21.22 -9.91 3.54
C HIS A 336 -19.75 -10.24 3.26
N SER A 337 -18.82 -9.64 4.01
CA SER A 337 -17.40 -9.98 3.92
C SER A 337 -17.00 -11.13 4.83
N PHE A 338 -15.80 -11.66 4.58
CA PHE A 338 -15.25 -12.81 5.27
C PHE A 338 -14.87 -12.48 6.72
N LEU A 339 -14.10 -11.41 6.95
CA LEU A 339 -13.70 -11.00 8.30
C LEU A 339 -14.81 -10.19 8.98
N GLY A 340 -15.29 -9.11 8.34
CA GLY A 340 -16.30 -8.22 8.91
C GLY A 340 -17.65 -8.92 9.14
N GLY A 341 -18.15 -9.64 8.14
CA GLY A 341 -19.45 -10.32 8.20
C GLY A 341 -19.40 -11.80 8.62
N GLY A 342 -18.22 -12.37 8.83
CA GLY A 342 -18.04 -13.80 9.12
C GLY A 342 -18.54 -14.71 7.99
N LYS A 343 -18.65 -14.22 6.74
CA LYS A 343 -19.26 -14.99 5.64
C LYS A 343 -18.26 -15.92 4.97
N SER A 344 -18.57 -17.21 5.00
CA SER A 344 -17.80 -18.22 4.30
C SER A 344 -17.94 -18.10 2.78
N MET A 345 -17.01 -18.74 2.05
CA MET A 345 -17.03 -18.80 0.58
C MET A 345 -18.34 -19.38 0.03
N SER A 346 -19.00 -20.28 0.76
CA SER A 346 -20.22 -20.94 0.32
C SER A 346 -21.49 -20.16 0.68
N TYR A 347 -21.42 -19.07 1.46
CA TYR A 347 -22.58 -18.40 2.02
C TYR A 347 -23.61 -17.97 0.96
N HIS A 348 -23.19 -17.13 0.00
CA HIS A 348 -24.10 -16.59 -1.03
C HIS A 348 -24.60 -17.67 -2.00
N ILE A 349 -23.70 -18.56 -2.46
CA ILE A 349 -24.08 -19.64 -3.37
C ILE A 349 -25.03 -20.65 -2.71
N ASN A 350 -24.91 -20.92 -1.41
CA ASN A 350 -25.84 -21.80 -0.71
C ASN A 350 -27.25 -21.20 -0.65
N LYS A 351 -27.38 -19.91 -0.34
CA LYS A 351 -28.68 -19.22 -0.45
C LYS A 351 -29.26 -19.31 -1.87
N THR A 352 -28.42 -19.09 -2.89
CA THR A 352 -28.84 -19.21 -4.30
C THR A 352 -29.33 -20.63 -4.63
N LYS A 353 -28.66 -21.68 -4.16
CA LYS A 353 -29.06 -23.08 -4.36
C LYS A 353 -30.39 -23.40 -3.68
N LEU A 354 -30.56 -23.00 -2.42
CA LEU A 354 -31.79 -23.21 -1.67
C LEU A 354 -32.98 -22.52 -2.35
N CYS A 355 -32.83 -21.28 -2.81
CA CYS A 355 -33.87 -20.61 -3.59
C CYS A 355 -34.17 -21.37 -4.90
N HIS A 356 -33.13 -21.82 -5.60
CA HIS A 356 -33.31 -22.55 -6.86
C HIS A 356 -34.09 -23.85 -6.68
N GLU A 357 -33.85 -24.59 -5.59
CA GLU A 357 -34.61 -25.80 -5.22
C GLU A 357 -36.10 -25.52 -4.96
N GLN A 358 -36.44 -24.30 -4.52
CA GLN A 358 -37.82 -23.84 -4.38
C GLN A 358 -38.41 -23.24 -5.67
N GLY A 359 -37.70 -23.33 -6.79
CA GLY A 359 -38.12 -22.70 -8.05
C GLY A 359 -37.97 -21.17 -8.07
N ILE A 360 -37.28 -20.59 -7.09
CA ILE A 360 -37.06 -19.15 -6.94
C ILE A 360 -35.72 -18.76 -7.54
N LYS A 361 -35.72 -17.77 -8.43
CA LYS A 361 -34.48 -17.14 -8.88
C LYS A 361 -34.02 -16.15 -7.81
N LEU A 362 -32.79 -16.27 -7.29
CA LEU A 362 -32.22 -15.30 -6.36
C LEU A 362 -31.23 -14.37 -7.07
N ILE A 363 -31.39 -13.04 -6.91
CA ILE A 363 -30.43 -12.04 -7.38
C ILE A 363 -29.70 -11.42 -6.21
N HIS A 364 -28.36 -11.40 -6.27
CA HIS A 364 -27.52 -10.72 -5.27
C HIS A 364 -27.01 -9.38 -5.81
N ILE A 365 -27.42 -8.29 -5.16
CA ILE A 365 -26.96 -6.93 -5.41
C ILE A 365 -26.07 -6.52 -4.25
N PHE A 366 -24.82 -6.15 -4.52
CA PHE A 366 -23.94 -5.60 -3.48
C PHE A 366 -24.15 -4.09 -3.31
N GLU A 367 -23.87 -3.60 -2.10
CA GLU A 367 -24.00 -2.19 -1.73
C GLU A 367 -23.35 -1.23 -2.72
N ASP A 368 -22.11 -1.51 -3.13
CA ASP A 368 -21.37 -0.67 -4.08
C ASP A 368 -21.99 -0.66 -5.49
N GLU A 369 -22.56 -1.80 -5.92
CA GLU A 369 -23.26 -1.89 -7.19
C GLU A 369 -24.52 -1.01 -7.17
N TRP A 370 -25.29 -1.05 -6.09
CA TRP A 370 -26.47 -0.18 -5.95
C TRP A 370 -26.08 1.29 -5.88
N LEU A 371 -25.13 1.65 -5.02
CA LEU A 371 -24.72 3.05 -4.83
C LEU A 371 -24.19 3.69 -6.11
N PHE A 372 -23.37 2.97 -6.87
CA PHE A 372 -22.68 3.55 -8.04
C PHE A 372 -23.34 3.22 -9.38
N LYS A 373 -24.21 2.21 -9.44
CA LYS A 373 -24.78 1.69 -10.69
C LYS A 373 -26.27 1.38 -10.60
N SER A 374 -27.00 2.00 -9.66
CA SER A 374 -28.45 1.86 -9.46
C SER A 374 -29.24 1.95 -10.77
N ASN A 375 -28.94 2.90 -11.65
CA ASN A 375 -29.66 3.06 -12.92
C ASN A 375 -29.53 1.82 -13.83
N ILE A 376 -28.35 1.18 -13.88
CA ILE A 376 -28.15 -0.07 -14.64
C ILE A 376 -28.94 -1.20 -13.99
N ILE A 377 -28.88 -1.32 -12.65
CA ILE A 377 -29.59 -2.37 -11.90
C ILE A 377 -31.10 -2.24 -12.08
N LYS A 378 -31.66 -1.04 -11.90
CA LYS A 378 -33.09 -0.77 -12.12
C LYS A 378 -33.52 -1.20 -13.52
N SER A 379 -32.75 -0.83 -14.55
CA SER A 379 -33.02 -1.28 -15.91
C SER A 379 -32.96 -2.80 -16.06
N MET A 380 -31.97 -3.47 -15.45
CA MET A 380 -31.86 -4.94 -15.47
C MET A 380 -33.05 -5.63 -14.78
N ILE A 381 -33.51 -5.11 -13.64
CA ILE A 381 -34.68 -5.62 -12.92
C ILE A 381 -35.95 -5.41 -13.75
N ILE A 382 -36.22 -4.19 -14.24
CA ILE A 382 -37.37 -3.88 -15.11
C ILE A 382 -37.36 -4.80 -16.35
N ASN A 383 -36.20 -5.04 -16.95
CA ASN A 383 -36.05 -5.96 -18.07
C ASN A 383 -36.39 -7.40 -17.68
N GLY A 384 -35.88 -7.88 -16.54
CA GLY A 384 -36.14 -9.23 -16.01
C GLY A 384 -37.61 -9.46 -15.68
N LEU A 385 -38.33 -8.41 -15.29
CA LEU A 385 -39.77 -8.43 -15.02
C LEU A 385 -40.62 -8.23 -16.29
N GLY A 386 -40.01 -8.00 -17.45
CA GLY A 386 -40.71 -7.78 -18.73
C GLY A 386 -41.37 -6.41 -18.86
N LEU A 387 -41.00 -5.43 -18.04
CA LEU A 387 -41.66 -4.13 -17.93
C LEU A 387 -41.05 -3.03 -18.81
N ILE A 388 -39.97 -3.31 -19.56
CA ILE A 388 -39.37 -2.32 -20.48
C ILE A 388 -40.32 -2.06 -21.67
N LYS A 389 -40.66 -0.77 -21.86
CA LYS A 389 -41.53 -0.30 -22.95
C LYS A 389 -40.78 -0.10 -24.27
N ASN A 390 -39.54 0.39 -24.23
CA ASN A 390 -38.80 0.70 -25.45
C ASN A 390 -38.25 -0.58 -26.08
N LYS A 391 -38.78 -0.96 -27.24
CA LYS A 391 -38.40 -2.19 -27.96
C LYS A 391 -37.83 -1.87 -29.34
N ILE A 392 -36.71 -2.49 -29.67
CA ILE A 392 -36.07 -2.41 -30.99
C ILE A 392 -35.83 -3.83 -31.48
N TYR A 393 -36.09 -4.08 -32.75
CA TYR A 393 -35.76 -5.37 -33.36
C TYR A 393 -34.37 -5.31 -33.98
N GLY A 394 -33.47 -6.21 -33.57
CA GLY A 394 -32.11 -6.28 -34.08
C GLY A 394 -32.06 -6.47 -35.60
N ARG A 395 -33.11 -7.01 -36.24
CA ARG A 395 -33.23 -7.10 -37.70
C ARG A 395 -33.16 -5.73 -38.40
N ASN A 396 -33.66 -4.68 -37.76
CA ASN A 396 -33.66 -3.31 -38.27
C ASN A 396 -32.33 -2.59 -38.03
N CYS A 397 -31.43 -3.19 -37.24
CA CYS A 397 -30.15 -2.60 -36.90
C CYS A 397 -29.03 -3.00 -37.87
N ILE A 398 -27.97 -2.21 -37.94
CA ILE A 398 -26.76 -2.46 -38.73
C ILE A 398 -25.62 -2.81 -37.77
N ILE A 399 -24.77 -3.75 -38.16
CA ILE A 399 -23.58 -4.12 -37.38
C ILE A 399 -22.40 -3.34 -37.90
N LYS A 400 -21.60 -2.75 -37.00
CA LYS A 400 -20.34 -2.07 -37.33
C LYS A 400 -19.28 -2.45 -36.30
N GLU A 401 -18.03 -2.55 -36.70
CA GLU A 401 -16.92 -2.54 -35.73
C GLU A 401 -16.86 -1.15 -35.07
N ILE A 402 -16.54 -1.12 -33.78
CA ILE A 402 -16.47 0.14 -33.00
C ILE A 402 -15.10 0.34 -32.37
N THR A 403 -14.74 1.59 -32.15
CA THR A 403 -13.48 1.96 -31.51
C THR A 403 -13.47 1.56 -30.03
N ASN A 404 -12.28 1.44 -29.45
CA ASN A 404 -12.15 1.19 -28.00
C ASN A 404 -12.78 2.31 -27.16
N LYS A 405 -12.77 3.56 -27.65
CA LYS A 405 -13.38 4.71 -26.97
C LYS A 405 -14.90 4.58 -26.91
N GLU A 406 -15.55 4.27 -28.04
CA GLU A 406 -17.01 4.07 -28.11
C GLU A 406 -17.44 2.88 -27.24
N LYS A 407 -16.75 1.75 -27.37
CA LYS A 407 -16.98 0.54 -26.56
C LYS A 407 -16.89 0.85 -25.06
N LYS A 408 -15.80 1.49 -24.62
CA LYS A 408 -15.58 1.80 -23.20
C LYS A 408 -16.67 2.72 -22.65
N LYS A 409 -17.07 3.76 -23.41
CA LYS A 409 -18.17 4.64 -23.01
C LYS A 409 -19.46 3.85 -22.87
N PHE A 410 -19.84 3.10 -23.91
CA PHE A 410 -21.09 2.35 -23.94
C PHE A 410 -21.17 1.29 -22.83
N ILE A 411 -20.13 0.47 -22.65
CA ILE A 411 -20.15 -0.61 -21.65
C ILE A 411 -20.21 -0.04 -20.23
N ASN A 412 -19.46 1.02 -19.92
CA ASN A 412 -19.51 1.61 -18.57
C ASN A 412 -20.88 2.21 -18.22
N GLU A 413 -21.63 2.68 -19.21
CA GLU A 413 -22.97 3.26 -19.03
C GLU A 413 -24.10 2.22 -18.95
N ASN A 414 -23.84 0.97 -19.34
CA ASN A 414 -24.89 -0.04 -19.59
C ASN A 414 -24.59 -1.46 -19.05
N HIS A 415 -23.36 -1.78 -18.62
CA HIS A 415 -22.99 -3.11 -18.12
C HIS A 415 -22.55 -3.03 -16.65
N ILE A 416 -23.13 -3.87 -15.79
CA ILE A 416 -22.87 -3.83 -14.34
C ILE A 416 -21.39 -4.06 -13.97
N GLN A 417 -20.70 -4.93 -14.70
CA GLN A 417 -19.25 -5.17 -14.51
C GLN A 417 -18.35 -4.07 -15.11
N GLY A 418 -18.89 -3.17 -15.94
CA GLY A 418 -18.10 -2.18 -16.69
C GLY A 418 -17.19 -2.78 -17.76
N ASP A 419 -16.29 -1.92 -18.26
CA ASP A 419 -15.38 -2.24 -19.36
C ASP A 419 -14.41 -3.39 -19.07
N GLY A 420 -13.96 -4.06 -20.13
CA GLY A 420 -13.04 -5.20 -20.06
C GLY A 420 -11.96 -5.17 -21.15
N VAL A 421 -11.01 -6.10 -21.05
CA VAL A 421 -10.01 -6.32 -22.10
C VAL A 421 -10.65 -7.10 -23.24
N ASP A 422 -10.41 -6.65 -24.47
CA ASP A 422 -10.94 -7.26 -25.68
C ASP A 422 -9.99 -7.07 -26.87
N LYS A 423 -10.29 -7.81 -27.94
CA LYS A 423 -9.62 -7.73 -29.23
C LYS A 423 -10.58 -7.30 -30.33
N ILE A 424 -11.78 -7.87 -30.35
CA ILE A 424 -12.84 -7.56 -31.32
C ILE A 424 -14.01 -6.88 -30.60
N ARG A 425 -14.60 -5.86 -31.26
CA ARG A 425 -15.65 -5.00 -30.72
C ARG A 425 -16.72 -4.78 -31.77
N LEU A 426 -17.90 -5.36 -31.57
CA LEU A 426 -19.03 -5.22 -32.48
C LEU A 426 -20.12 -4.38 -31.84
N GLY A 427 -20.57 -3.35 -32.56
CA GLY A 427 -21.69 -2.51 -32.21
C GLY A 427 -22.90 -2.79 -33.08
N LEU A 428 -24.09 -2.75 -32.49
CA LEU A 428 -25.38 -2.84 -33.17
C LEU A 428 -26.05 -1.47 -33.16
N PHE A 429 -26.20 -0.87 -34.33
CA PHE A 429 -26.69 0.48 -34.54
C PHE A 429 -28.10 0.48 -35.10
N ASN A 430 -28.96 1.36 -34.61
CA ASN A 430 -30.21 1.70 -35.30
C ASN A 430 -30.10 3.18 -35.68
N ASN A 431 -30.10 3.47 -36.98
CA ASN A 431 -29.62 4.74 -37.52
C ASN A 431 -28.18 5.02 -37.02
N ASP A 432 -27.95 6.17 -36.40
CA ASP A 432 -26.65 6.58 -35.86
C ASP A 432 -26.46 6.22 -34.38
N ASP A 433 -27.48 5.68 -33.72
CA ASP A 433 -27.45 5.34 -32.30
C ASP A 433 -26.95 3.92 -32.06
N LEU A 434 -25.95 3.79 -31.16
CA LEU A 434 -25.46 2.50 -30.69
C LEU A 434 -26.40 1.92 -29.63
N PHE A 435 -26.87 0.68 -29.84
CA PHE A 435 -27.87 0.03 -28.98
C PHE A 435 -27.41 -1.28 -28.31
N SER A 436 -26.46 -1.99 -28.89
CA SER A 436 -25.85 -3.15 -28.23
C SER A 436 -24.37 -3.26 -28.59
N VAL A 437 -23.58 -3.79 -27.66
CA VAL A 437 -22.16 -4.06 -27.85
C VAL A 437 -21.85 -5.49 -27.46
N MET A 438 -21.07 -6.18 -28.28
CA MET A 438 -20.52 -7.50 -28.01
C MET A 438 -19.01 -7.48 -28.26
N THR A 439 -18.23 -7.93 -27.28
CA THR A 439 -16.76 -7.95 -27.38
C THR A 439 -16.21 -9.35 -27.21
N PHE A 440 -15.08 -9.60 -27.86
CA PHE A 440 -14.39 -10.89 -27.81
C PHE A 440 -12.91 -10.70 -27.50
N SER A 441 -12.36 -11.58 -26.66
CA SER A 441 -10.94 -11.70 -26.35
C SER A 441 -10.41 -13.06 -26.77
N LYS A 442 -9.09 -13.20 -26.91
CA LYS A 442 -8.47 -14.53 -27.01
C LYS A 442 -8.53 -15.20 -25.64
N GLU A 443 -8.77 -16.51 -25.61
CA GLU A 443 -8.73 -17.27 -24.36
C GLU A 443 -7.34 -17.17 -23.72
N ASN A 444 -7.28 -16.99 -22.41
CA ASN A 444 -6.02 -16.77 -21.69
C ASN A 444 -5.11 -18.01 -21.78
N ARG A 445 -3.89 -17.83 -22.30
CA ARG A 445 -2.84 -18.85 -22.56
C ARG A 445 -2.33 -19.64 -21.34
N SER A 446 -2.98 -19.55 -20.19
CA SER A 446 -2.46 -20.08 -18.91
C SER A 446 -2.69 -21.58 -18.71
N HIS A 447 -3.41 -22.28 -19.59
CA HIS A 447 -3.82 -23.67 -19.31
C HIS A 447 -3.49 -24.73 -20.36
N ASN A 448 -2.94 -24.44 -21.54
CA ASN A 448 -2.35 -25.47 -22.41
C ASN A 448 -1.51 -24.85 -23.54
N GLY A 449 -0.28 -25.34 -23.71
CA GLY A 449 0.79 -24.75 -24.51
C GLY A 449 0.69 -24.95 -26.03
N SER A 450 -0.49 -24.81 -26.66
CA SER A 450 -0.60 -24.78 -28.12
C SER A 450 -1.09 -23.41 -28.62
N LYS A 451 -0.46 -22.90 -29.68
CA LYS A 451 -0.86 -21.66 -30.38
C LYS A 451 -2.12 -21.93 -31.21
N ASN A 452 -3.22 -22.35 -30.60
CA ASN A 452 -4.45 -22.41 -31.38
C ASN A 452 -5.04 -21.00 -31.52
N THR A 453 -5.00 -20.47 -32.74
CA THR A 453 -5.28 -19.05 -33.00
C THR A 453 -6.76 -18.73 -33.07
N ASN A 454 -7.66 -19.71 -33.15
CA ASN A 454 -9.09 -19.48 -33.42
C ASN A 454 -10.03 -19.77 -32.24
N ILE A 455 -9.49 -19.85 -31.03
CA ILE A 455 -10.28 -19.98 -29.80
C ILE A 455 -10.50 -18.59 -29.18
N TRP A 456 -11.76 -18.29 -28.88
CA TRP A 456 -12.20 -16.98 -28.43
C TRP A 456 -13.06 -17.08 -27.16
N GLU A 457 -13.06 -16.01 -26.39
CA GLU A 457 -13.96 -15.80 -25.27
C GLU A 457 -14.88 -14.61 -25.60
N LEU A 458 -16.20 -14.78 -25.53
CA LEU A 458 -17.15 -13.67 -25.52
C LEU A 458 -17.04 -13.00 -24.15
N SER A 459 -16.36 -11.86 -24.12
CA SER A 459 -15.96 -11.20 -22.88
C SER A 459 -17.04 -10.29 -22.30
N ARG A 460 -17.80 -9.58 -23.14
CA ARG A 460 -18.93 -8.74 -22.71
C ARG A 460 -20.02 -8.74 -23.75
N PHE A 461 -21.27 -8.72 -23.29
CA PHE A 461 -22.43 -8.35 -24.07
C PHE A 461 -23.32 -7.45 -23.22
N CYS A 462 -23.71 -6.28 -23.76
CA CYS A 462 -24.75 -5.45 -23.14
C CYS A 462 -25.57 -4.72 -24.19
N SER A 463 -26.77 -4.34 -23.77
CA SER A 463 -27.71 -3.51 -24.49
C SER A 463 -27.89 -2.19 -23.77
N LYS A 464 -28.32 -1.15 -24.49
CA LYS A 464 -28.60 0.17 -23.92
C LYS A 464 -29.64 0.03 -22.80
N LYS A 465 -29.36 0.58 -21.62
CA LYS A 465 -30.32 0.59 -20.50
C LYS A 465 -31.65 1.18 -20.93
N ASP A 466 -32.71 0.66 -20.36
CA ASP A 466 -34.12 1.02 -20.60
C ASP A 466 -34.64 0.67 -22.01
N TYR A 467 -33.92 -0.20 -22.74
CA TYR A 467 -34.33 -0.78 -24.03
C TYR A 467 -34.23 -2.30 -24.04
N VAL A 468 -35.16 -2.94 -24.75
CA VAL A 468 -35.07 -4.35 -25.18
C VAL A 468 -34.71 -4.37 -26.66
N ILE A 469 -33.59 -4.98 -27.02
CA ILE A 469 -33.20 -5.17 -28.41
C ILE A 469 -33.33 -6.63 -28.81
N THR A 470 -34.52 -7.00 -29.27
CA THR A 470 -34.86 -8.40 -29.60
C THR A 470 -33.98 -8.92 -30.73
N GLY A 471 -33.27 -10.03 -30.49
CA GLY A 471 -32.39 -10.67 -31.46
C GLY A 471 -31.01 -10.03 -31.63
N SER A 472 -30.64 -9.02 -30.80
CA SER A 472 -29.31 -8.40 -30.86
C SER A 472 -28.18 -9.40 -30.61
N PHE A 473 -28.31 -10.22 -29.56
CA PHE A 473 -27.32 -11.22 -29.19
C PHE A 473 -27.00 -12.17 -30.35
N SER A 474 -28.03 -12.86 -30.87
CA SER A 474 -27.86 -13.84 -31.94
C SER A 474 -27.35 -13.21 -33.24
N LYS A 475 -27.75 -11.97 -33.55
CA LYS A 475 -27.29 -11.25 -34.75
C LYS A 475 -25.81 -10.89 -34.67
N LEU A 476 -25.36 -10.34 -33.54
CA LEU A 476 -23.94 -10.02 -33.30
C LEU A 476 -23.07 -11.28 -33.27
N LEU A 477 -23.54 -12.34 -32.60
CA LEU A 477 -22.82 -13.61 -32.52
C LEU A 477 -22.67 -14.26 -33.91
N LYS A 478 -23.75 -14.35 -34.70
CA LYS A 478 -23.69 -14.90 -36.06
C LYS A 478 -22.75 -14.11 -36.96
N HIS A 479 -22.74 -12.79 -36.83
CA HIS A 479 -21.81 -11.95 -37.57
C HIS A 479 -20.36 -12.23 -37.18
N PHE A 480 -20.07 -12.32 -35.87
CA PHE A 480 -18.74 -12.68 -35.39
C PHE A 480 -18.27 -14.02 -35.95
N ILE A 481 -19.12 -15.05 -35.89
CA ILE A 481 -18.82 -16.39 -36.41
C ILE A 481 -18.49 -16.34 -37.89
N LYS A 482 -19.31 -15.64 -38.69
CA LYS A 482 -19.13 -15.52 -40.14
C LYS A 482 -17.84 -14.78 -40.52
N VAL A 483 -17.49 -13.71 -39.79
CA VAL A 483 -16.37 -12.82 -40.16
C VAL A 483 -15.03 -13.34 -39.64
N TYR A 484 -14.99 -13.87 -38.42
CA TYR A 484 -13.73 -14.26 -37.76
C TYR A 484 -13.48 -15.77 -37.71
N ASN A 485 -14.42 -16.57 -38.22
CA ASN A 485 -14.33 -18.03 -38.32
C ASN A 485 -13.71 -18.72 -37.07
N PRO A 486 -14.28 -18.51 -35.87
CA PRO A 486 -13.76 -19.11 -34.64
C PRO A 486 -14.03 -20.61 -34.61
N GLU A 487 -13.09 -21.40 -34.10
CA GLU A 487 -13.29 -22.85 -33.86
C GLU A 487 -14.14 -23.09 -32.61
N LYS A 488 -13.94 -22.23 -31.60
CA LYS A 488 -14.57 -22.35 -30.30
C LYS A 488 -14.77 -20.97 -29.69
N ILE A 489 -15.95 -20.78 -29.08
CA ILE A 489 -16.29 -19.60 -28.29
C ILE A 489 -16.64 -20.05 -26.88
N SER A 490 -15.91 -19.58 -25.87
CA SER A 490 -16.28 -19.74 -24.46
C SER A 490 -16.90 -18.45 -23.89
N THR A 491 -17.73 -18.58 -22.86
CA THR A 491 -18.27 -17.43 -22.12
C THR A 491 -18.75 -17.84 -20.74
N PHE A 492 -19.01 -16.85 -19.89
CA PHE A 492 -19.39 -17.04 -18.50
C PHE A 492 -20.62 -16.21 -18.15
N ALA A 493 -21.57 -16.81 -17.44
CA ALA A 493 -22.75 -16.12 -16.89
C ALA A 493 -22.61 -16.00 -15.37
N ASP A 494 -22.62 -14.78 -14.85
CA ASP A 494 -22.57 -14.51 -13.40
C ASP A 494 -23.82 -15.08 -12.72
N ILE A 495 -23.63 -16.04 -11.79
CA ILE A 495 -24.72 -16.76 -11.12
C ILE A 495 -25.55 -15.80 -10.27
N ARG A 496 -24.96 -14.71 -9.74
CA ARG A 496 -25.69 -13.71 -8.94
C ARG A 496 -26.82 -13.03 -9.70
N TRP A 497 -26.72 -12.97 -11.03
CA TRP A 497 -27.71 -12.33 -11.90
C TRP A 497 -28.51 -13.34 -12.72
N SER A 498 -27.87 -14.42 -13.13
CA SER A 498 -28.46 -15.43 -14.00
C SER A 498 -29.28 -16.47 -13.22
N GLY A 499 -28.96 -16.68 -11.94
CA GLY A 499 -29.42 -17.85 -11.19
C GLY A 499 -28.71 -19.13 -11.65
N LEU A 500 -29.25 -20.28 -11.25
CA LEU A 500 -28.70 -21.60 -11.57
C LEU A 500 -29.44 -22.33 -12.72
N ASN A 501 -30.57 -21.78 -13.18
CA ASN A 501 -31.29 -22.36 -14.32
C ASN A 501 -30.54 -22.06 -15.63
N VAL A 502 -29.81 -23.06 -16.12
CA VAL A 502 -29.00 -23.02 -17.34
C VAL A 502 -29.83 -22.67 -18.58
N GLU A 503 -31.01 -23.26 -18.72
CA GLU A 503 -31.88 -23.12 -19.90
C GLU A 503 -32.40 -21.70 -20.08
N ASN A 504 -32.53 -20.96 -18.98
CA ASN A 504 -32.98 -19.57 -19.00
C ASN A 504 -31.92 -18.60 -19.54
N THR A 505 -30.64 -18.99 -19.58
CA THR A 505 -29.56 -18.13 -20.04
C THR A 505 -29.63 -17.83 -21.55
N VAL A 506 -29.19 -16.63 -21.94
CA VAL A 506 -29.10 -16.25 -23.36
C VAL A 506 -28.12 -17.15 -24.14
N TYR A 507 -27.13 -17.71 -23.44
CA TYR A 507 -26.11 -18.58 -24.02
C TYR A 507 -26.69 -19.94 -24.40
N PHE A 508 -27.41 -20.61 -23.49
CA PHE A 508 -28.08 -21.86 -23.79
C PHE A 508 -29.09 -21.69 -24.94
N LYS A 509 -29.92 -20.63 -24.87
CA LYS A 509 -30.86 -20.27 -25.95
C LYS A 509 -30.18 -19.97 -27.29
N SER A 510 -28.89 -19.64 -27.27
CA SER A 510 -28.06 -19.39 -28.45
C SER A 510 -27.15 -20.58 -28.81
N LYS A 511 -27.51 -21.79 -28.38
CA LYS A 511 -26.85 -23.06 -28.69
C LYS A 511 -25.45 -23.24 -28.08
N PHE A 512 -25.10 -22.47 -27.06
CA PHE A 512 -23.93 -22.83 -26.26
C PHE A 512 -24.28 -24.03 -25.37
N ASN A 513 -23.35 -24.97 -25.28
CA ASN A 513 -23.40 -26.06 -24.34
C ASN A 513 -22.91 -25.58 -22.97
N PHE A 514 -23.65 -25.89 -21.92
CA PHE A 514 -23.17 -25.72 -20.56
C PHE A 514 -22.05 -26.73 -20.27
N GLU A 515 -20.99 -26.27 -19.61
CA GLU A 515 -19.85 -27.12 -19.26
C GLU A 515 -19.81 -27.42 -17.76
N TYR A 516 -19.71 -26.39 -16.91
CA TYR A 516 -19.69 -26.51 -15.46
C TYR A 516 -19.94 -25.17 -14.75
N ASN A 517 -20.20 -25.22 -13.44
CA ASN A 517 -20.21 -24.06 -12.55
C ASN A 517 -18.82 -23.83 -11.95
N THR A 518 -18.29 -22.61 -12.03
CA THR A 518 -17.05 -22.28 -11.34
C THR A 518 -17.29 -22.22 -9.82
N ASN A 519 -16.23 -22.41 -9.04
CA ASN A 519 -16.28 -22.06 -7.62
C ASN A 519 -16.60 -20.56 -7.44
N PRO A 520 -17.19 -20.18 -6.29
CA PRO A 520 -17.29 -18.80 -5.85
C PRO A 520 -15.99 -18.05 -6.08
N ASN A 521 -16.11 -16.90 -6.71
CA ASN A 521 -15.00 -15.99 -6.90
C ASN A 521 -14.98 -14.96 -5.77
N TYR A 522 -13.93 -14.16 -5.69
CA TYR A 522 -13.78 -13.18 -4.62
C TYR A 522 -13.29 -11.81 -5.09
N TRP A 523 -13.65 -10.84 -4.26
CA TRP A 523 -13.34 -9.43 -4.39
C TRP A 523 -12.71 -8.97 -3.09
N TYR A 524 -11.87 -7.95 -3.17
CA TYR A 524 -11.31 -7.29 -2.00
C TYR A 524 -11.99 -5.96 -1.74
N VAL A 525 -12.16 -5.65 -0.46
CA VAL A 525 -12.60 -4.35 0.08
C VAL A 525 -11.57 -3.84 1.08
N ASP A 526 -11.52 -2.52 1.27
CA ASP A 526 -10.73 -1.91 2.33
C ASP A 526 -11.50 -2.00 3.65
N LYS A 527 -10.86 -2.47 4.73
CA LYS A 527 -11.50 -2.57 6.06
C LYS A 527 -11.79 -1.21 6.68
N GLY A 528 -11.07 -0.17 6.27
CA GLY A 528 -11.38 1.22 6.63
C GLY A 528 -12.54 1.79 5.80
N HIS A 529 -12.84 1.19 4.64
CA HIS A 529 -13.86 1.69 3.74
C HIS A 529 -14.44 0.60 2.82
N TYR A 530 -15.45 -0.11 3.31
CA TYR A 530 -16.10 -1.24 2.65
C TYR A 530 -16.89 -0.88 1.37
N LEU A 531 -16.93 0.39 0.95
CA LEU A 531 -17.77 0.83 -0.16
C LEU A 531 -17.26 0.43 -1.55
N LYS A 532 -16.02 -0.01 -1.73
CA LYS A 532 -15.50 -0.31 -3.07
C LYS A 532 -14.89 -1.69 -3.17
N ARG A 533 -15.53 -2.56 -3.96
CA ARG A 533 -15.00 -3.87 -4.31
C ARG A 533 -13.98 -3.77 -5.44
N THR A 534 -12.89 -4.52 -5.32
CA THR A 534 -11.86 -4.65 -6.35
C THR A 534 -11.65 -6.13 -6.68
N HIS A 535 -11.67 -6.46 -7.97
CA HIS A 535 -11.59 -7.86 -8.40
C HIS A 535 -10.24 -8.48 -7.98
N ARG A 536 -10.22 -9.77 -7.64
CA ARG A 536 -8.99 -10.46 -7.22
C ARG A 536 -7.81 -10.29 -8.19
N PHE A 537 -8.07 -10.18 -9.49
CA PHE A 537 -7.00 -10.07 -10.50
C PHE A 537 -6.15 -8.81 -10.34
N SER A 538 -6.74 -7.72 -9.82
CA SER A 538 -6.04 -6.48 -9.46
C SER A 538 -5.24 -6.61 -8.17
N ASN A 539 -5.54 -7.63 -7.36
CA ASN A 539 -4.97 -7.88 -6.04
C ASN A 539 -4.28 -9.25 -5.98
N ARG A 540 -3.81 -9.78 -7.11
CA ARG A 540 -2.98 -10.98 -7.11
C ARG A 540 -1.72 -10.75 -6.31
N LYS A 541 -1.14 -11.81 -5.73
CA LYS A 541 0.13 -11.73 -4.97
C LYS A 541 1.20 -10.84 -5.63
N SER A 542 1.43 -10.99 -6.94
CA SER A 542 2.39 -10.15 -7.67
C SER A 542 2.03 -8.66 -7.72
N GLN A 543 0.74 -8.33 -7.83
CA GLN A 543 0.26 -6.95 -7.78
C GLN A 543 0.34 -6.37 -6.36
N LEU A 544 0.00 -7.17 -5.34
CA LEU A 544 0.10 -6.74 -3.94
C LEU A 544 1.56 -6.52 -3.53
N ILE A 545 2.49 -7.40 -3.92
CA ILE A 545 3.94 -7.19 -3.69
C ILE A 545 4.42 -5.93 -4.39
N LYS A 546 4.00 -5.69 -5.64
CA LYS A 546 4.34 -4.45 -6.35
C LYS A 546 3.80 -3.20 -5.63
N ARG A 547 2.62 -3.30 -5.02
CA ARG A 547 1.94 -2.19 -4.32
C ARG A 547 2.52 -1.92 -2.94
N PHE A 548 2.85 -2.96 -2.16
CA PHE A 548 3.19 -2.85 -0.74
C PHE A 548 4.65 -3.20 -0.40
N GLY A 549 5.41 -3.65 -1.40
CA GLY A 549 6.85 -3.88 -1.31
C GLY A 549 7.26 -5.36 -1.17
N ASP A 550 8.56 -5.60 -1.41
CA ASP A 550 9.16 -6.94 -1.48
C ASP A 550 9.20 -7.69 -0.15
N LYS A 551 9.00 -7.01 0.98
CA LYS A 551 8.92 -7.63 2.33
C LYS A 551 7.85 -8.71 2.44
N PHE A 552 6.87 -8.69 1.54
CA PHE A 552 5.74 -9.61 1.49
C PHE A 552 5.96 -10.83 0.55
N LYS A 553 7.16 -11.02 0.00
CA LYS A 553 7.46 -12.11 -0.97
C LYS A 553 7.10 -13.50 -0.46
N ASN A 554 7.29 -13.74 0.85
CA ASN A 554 7.03 -15.04 1.47
C ASN A 554 5.57 -15.21 1.94
N ASN A 555 4.76 -14.15 1.93
CA ASN A 555 3.37 -14.22 2.36
C ASN A 555 2.44 -14.77 1.26
N THR A 556 1.34 -15.38 1.65
CA THR A 556 0.24 -15.71 0.73
C THR A 556 -0.50 -14.46 0.27
N GLU A 557 -1.23 -14.51 -0.85
CA GLU A 557 -2.03 -13.35 -1.31
C GLU A 557 -2.96 -12.83 -0.21
N TRP A 558 -3.59 -13.76 0.53
CA TRP A 558 -4.52 -13.43 1.60
C TRP A 558 -3.82 -12.81 2.80
N GLU A 559 -2.68 -13.33 3.24
CA GLU A 559 -1.89 -12.70 4.31
C GLU A 559 -1.48 -11.27 3.96
N ILE A 560 -1.04 -11.03 2.72
CA ILE A 560 -0.66 -9.68 2.27
C ILE A 560 -1.87 -8.76 2.34
N ALA A 561 -3.03 -9.21 1.87
CA ALA A 561 -4.27 -8.44 1.93
C ALA A 561 -4.64 -8.10 3.39
N GLN A 562 -4.61 -9.07 4.30
CA GLN A 562 -4.94 -8.87 5.72
C GLN A 562 -3.99 -7.87 6.40
N LEU A 563 -2.68 -8.02 6.17
CA LEU A 563 -1.64 -7.13 6.71
C LEU A 563 -1.73 -5.70 6.16
N ASN A 564 -2.43 -5.51 5.03
CA ASN A 564 -2.65 -4.21 4.41
C ASN A 564 -4.10 -3.75 4.50
N ASN A 565 -4.78 -4.12 5.58
CA ASN A 565 -6.13 -3.66 5.94
C ASN A 565 -7.22 -3.99 4.90
N MET A 566 -7.11 -5.13 4.22
CA MET A 566 -8.12 -5.57 3.24
C MET A 566 -8.92 -6.76 3.78
N ASP A 567 -10.17 -6.87 3.32
CA ASP A 567 -11.07 -7.99 3.57
C ASP A 567 -11.56 -8.56 2.24
N LYS A 568 -12.14 -9.76 2.29
CA LYS A 568 -12.60 -10.52 1.14
C LYS A 568 -14.11 -10.62 1.15
N ILE A 569 -14.73 -10.45 -0.01
CA ILE A 569 -16.15 -10.71 -0.25
C ILE A 569 -16.26 -11.77 -1.34
N TRP A 570 -17.08 -12.79 -1.10
CA TRP A 570 -17.32 -13.87 -2.06
C TRP A 570 -18.56 -13.57 -2.91
N ASP A 571 -18.56 -14.05 -4.15
CA ASP A 571 -19.75 -14.08 -5.01
C ASP A 571 -20.28 -15.52 -5.17
N CYS A 572 -21.17 -15.75 -6.14
CA CYS A 572 -21.75 -17.06 -6.38
C CYS A 572 -21.02 -17.87 -7.47
N GLY A 573 -19.92 -17.35 -8.04
CA GLY A 573 -19.26 -17.92 -9.22
C GLY A 573 -20.04 -17.68 -10.51
N SER A 574 -19.72 -18.46 -11.55
CA SER A 574 -20.28 -18.32 -12.88
C SER A 574 -20.61 -19.68 -13.52
N MET A 575 -21.64 -19.72 -14.37
CA MET A 575 -21.88 -20.83 -15.30
C MET A 575 -20.98 -20.66 -16.53
N LYS A 576 -20.19 -21.68 -16.88
CA LYS A 576 -19.37 -21.68 -18.09
C LYS A 576 -20.09 -22.33 -19.26
N PHE A 577 -20.00 -21.68 -20.41
CA PHE A 577 -20.64 -22.09 -21.66
C PHE A 577 -19.62 -22.17 -22.79
N ILE A 578 -19.78 -23.16 -23.67
CA ILE A 578 -18.96 -23.37 -24.87
C ILE A 578 -19.84 -23.53 -26.10
N LEU A 579 -19.48 -22.84 -27.18
CA LEU A 579 -19.97 -23.09 -28.53
C LEU A 579 -18.80 -23.58 -29.39
N THR A 580 -18.91 -24.81 -29.90
CA THR A 580 -17.99 -25.39 -30.89
C THR A 580 -18.64 -25.26 -32.26
N LEU A 581 -17.87 -24.85 -33.29
CA LEU A 581 -18.38 -24.42 -34.59
C LEU A 581 -17.91 -25.28 -35.76
#